data_AF-A0A7C5FDT3-F1
#
_entry.id   AF-A0A7C5FDT3-F1
#
_cell.length_a   1.000
_cell.length_b   1.000
_cell.length_c   1.000
_cell.angle_alpha   90.00
_cell.angle_beta   90.00
_cell.angle_gamma   90.00
#
_symmetry.space_group_name_H-M   'P 1'
#
loop_
_entity.id
_entity.type
_entity.pdbx_description
1 polymer ?
#
loop_
_entity_poly.entity_id
_entity_poly.type
_entity_poly.pdbx_seq_one_letter_code
_entity_poly.pdbx_strand_id
1 'polypeptide(L)'
;MKTILRSTNVLIDGAFKSADIVIQGQEITAVKEYKTLDVAIDLGDRRVVPGFVDLHSDAIEKEIEPRPGARFPAAMAVVELDKKLSMAGITTMYHAIGFNDEALHKGRGTEQAKELVEEIHEANSAHLGVDNLIHVRFEITSHTSIATIKKLTEEGKVDMLSVMDHSPGQGQFRSIEKWKYYHLKAYNLDENEIDAYLKDKKSKVSAEIVEDIVKFALSYDIPVLSHDDDSKEKLNTLKDLGITFSEFPLSLEVAKMAKEMSIATG
;
A
#
# COMPACT_ATOMS: atom_id res chain seq x y z
N MET A 1 -23.44 -11.97 17.26
CA MET A 1 -24.18 -10.90 17.95
C MET A 1 -24.84 -10.00 16.90
N LYS A 2 -26.07 -9.53 17.13
CA LYS A 2 -26.78 -8.61 16.23
C LYS A 2 -26.64 -7.18 16.78
N THR A 3 -26.16 -6.27 15.95
CA THR A 3 -26.04 -4.84 16.24
C THR A 3 -26.88 -4.07 15.23
N ILE A 4 -27.64 -3.08 15.69
CA ILE A 4 -28.40 -2.20 14.81
C ILE A 4 -27.89 -0.77 15.04
N LEU A 5 -27.42 -0.12 13.98
CA LEU A 5 -27.06 1.29 13.99
C LEU A 5 -28.17 2.10 13.34
N ARG A 6 -28.52 3.24 13.90
CA ARG A 6 -29.53 4.15 13.34
C ARG A 6 -28.91 5.53 13.14
N SER A 7 -29.14 6.13 11.98
CA SER A 7 -28.76 7.52 11.71
C SER A 7 -29.67 8.16 10.68
N THR A 8 -29.83 9.49 10.76
CA THR A 8 -30.45 10.28 9.68
C THR A 8 -29.52 10.48 8.48
N ASN A 9 -28.23 10.12 8.60
CA ASN A 9 -27.18 10.34 7.62
C ASN A 9 -26.34 9.08 7.36
N VAL A 10 -26.91 8.04 6.74
CA VAL A 10 -26.16 6.86 6.27
C VAL A 10 -25.84 7.01 4.77
N LEU A 11 -24.57 6.85 4.39
CA LEU A 11 -24.15 6.88 2.98
C LEU A 11 -24.57 5.60 2.27
N ILE A 12 -25.51 5.70 1.33
CA ILE A 12 -26.04 4.58 0.54
C ILE A 12 -26.15 5.03 -0.91
N ASP A 13 -25.49 4.31 -1.82
CA ASP A 13 -25.45 4.61 -3.25
C ASP A 13 -25.03 6.06 -3.57
N GLY A 14 -24.03 6.56 -2.83
CA GLY A 14 -23.47 7.91 -3.03
C GLY A 14 -24.30 9.07 -2.45
N ALA A 15 -25.38 8.79 -1.72
CA ALA A 15 -26.19 9.81 -1.06
C ALA A 15 -26.43 9.49 0.43
N PHE A 16 -26.52 10.53 1.26
CA PHE A 16 -26.91 10.38 2.67
C PHE A 16 -28.42 10.22 2.79
N LYS A 17 -28.86 9.15 3.46
CA LYS A 17 -30.26 8.80 3.69
C LYS A 17 -30.45 8.40 5.15
N SER A 18 -31.64 8.63 5.70
CA SER A 18 -32.01 8.09 7.00
C SER A 18 -32.23 6.59 6.90
N ALA A 19 -31.55 5.80 7.73
CA ALA A 19 -31.67 4.35 7.70
C ALA A 19 -31.30 3.69 9.04
N ASP A 20 -31.76 2.45 9.19
CA ASP A 20 -31.31 1.52 10.23
C ASP A 20 -30.42 0.44 9.55
N ILE A 21 -29.17 0.28 9.98
CA ILE A 21 -28.20 -0.70 9.47
C ILE A 21 -28.18 -1.91 10.41
N VAL A 22 -28.42 -3.10 9.87
CA VAL A 22 -28.43 -4.35 10.64
C VAL A 22 -27.14 -5.12 10.39
N ILE A 23 -26.33 -5.22 11.43
CA ILE A 23 -25.04 -5.92 11.42
C ILE A 23 -25.21 -7.24 12.19
N GLN A 24 -24.77 -8.34 11.60
CA GLN A 24 -24.69 -9.64 12.28
C GLN A 24 -23.30 -10.21 12.11
N GLY A 25 -22.58 -10.40 13.22
CA GLY A 25 -21.17 -10.78 13.14
C GLY A 25 -20.36 -9.69 12.43
N GLN A 26 -19.73 -10.04 11.30
CA GLN A 26 -18.86 -9.16 10.51
C GLN A 26 -19.57 -8.58 9.27
N GLU A 27 -20.86 -8.88 9.07
CA GLU A 27 -21.57 -8.55 7.84
C GLU A 27 -22.73 -7.59 8.09
N ILE A 28 -22.93 -6.67 7.14
CA ILE A 28 -24.17 -5.91 7.01
C ILE A 28 -25.21 -6.81 6.33
N THR A 29 -26.20 -7.25 7.09
CA THR A 29 -27.23 -8.20 6.62
C THR A 29 -28.48 -7.52 6.07
N ALA A 30 -28.72 -6.27 6.44
CA ALA A 30 -29.82 -5.48 5.88
C ALA A 30 -29.61 -3.98 6.12
N VAL A 31 -30.19 -3.18 5.23
CA VAL A 31 -30.46 -1.77 5.45
C VAL A 31 -31.98 -1.60 5.44
N LYS A 32 -32.55 -1.07 6.53
CA LYS A 32 -33.98 -0.90 6.72
C LYS A 32 -34.32 0.59 6.76
N GLU A 33 -35.60 0.88 6.51
CA GLU A 33 -36.12 2.24 6.67
C GLU A 33 -35.90 2.74 8.10
N TYR A 34 -35.61 4.02 8.22
CA TYR A 34 -35.32 4.67 9.49
C TYR A 34 -36.44 4.45 10.51
N LYS A 35 -36.06 4.08 11.74
CA LYS A 35 -37.01 3.85 12.85
C LYS A 35 -38.03 2.73 12.61
N THR A 36 -37.72 1.75 11.77
CA THR A 36 -38.56 0.54 11.61
C THR A 36 -38.19 -0.60 12.56
N LEU A 37 -37.05 -0.51 13.26
CA LEU A 37 -36.60 -1.49 14.24
C LEU A 37 -36.73 -0.97 15.67
N ASP A 38 -37.15 -1.81 16.61
CA ASP A 38 -37.46 -1.36 17.99
C ASP A 38 -36.23 -0.93 18.80
N VAL A 39 -35.10 -1.63 18.63
CA VAL A 39 -33.87 -1.41 19.40
C VAL A 39 -32.71 -1.15 18.44
N ALA A 40 -32.14 0.05 18.53
CA ALA A 40 -30.97 0.47 17.76
C ALA A 40 -30.07 1.39 18.58
N ILE A 41 -28.78 1.40 18.26
CA ILE A 41 -27.85 2.44 18.69
C ILE A 41 -28.14 3.67 17.83
N ASP A 42 -28.83 4.65 18.41
CA ASP A 42 -29.20 5.88 17.72
C ASP A 42 -28.04 6.88 17.71
N LEU A 43 -27.47 7.09 16.52
CA LEU A 43 -26.35 7.99 16.27
C LEU A 43 -26.83 9.42 15.97
N GLY A 44 -28.15 9.65 15.88
CA GLY A 44 -28.76 10.93 15.57
C GLY A 44 -28.43 11.42 14.16
N ASP A 45 -27.77 12.57 14.08
CA ASP A 45 -27.35 13.22 12.84
C ASP A 45 -25.90 12.89 12.42
N ARG A 46 -25.20 12.04 13.16
CA ARG A 46 -23.84 11.62 12.79
C ARG A 46 -23.83 10.87 11.46
N ARG A 47 -22.83 11.17 10.63
CA ARG A 47 -22.65 10.46 9.36
C ARG A 47 -22.14 9.05 9.62
N VAL A 48 -22.79 8.08 8.96
CA VAL A 48 -22.32 6.70 8.86
C VAL A 48 -21.87 6.47 7.44
N VAL A 49 -20.59 6.13 7.30
CA VAL A 49 -19.93 5.86 6.01
C VAL A 49 -19.22 4.51 6.10
N PRO A 50 -18.91 3.86 4.96
CA PRO A 50 -17.96 2.75 4.95
C PRO A 50 -16.65 3.16 5.62
N GLY A 51 -16.00 2.24 6.32
CA GLY A 51 -14.67 2.47 6.88
C GLY A 51 -13.68 2.80 5.77
N PHE A 52 -12.70 3.65 6.08
CA PHE A 52 -11.68 4.03 5.10
C PHE A 52 -10.73 2.87 4.84
N VAL A 53 -10.36 2.71 3.57
CA VAL A 53 -9.34 1.76 3.11
C VAL A 53 -8.11 2.57 2.71
N ASP A 54 -7.03 2.41 3.46
CA ASP A 54 -5.74 3.05 3.18
C ASP A 54 -4.87 2.09 2.35
N LEU A 55 -4.73 2.37 1.05
CA LEU A 55 -4.01 1.49 0.10
C LEU A 55 -2.48 1.62 0.18
N HIS A 56 -1.97 2.68 0.80
CA HIS A 56 -0.53 2.88 0.91
C HIS A 56 -0.20 3.72 2.13
N SER A 57 0.39 3.09 3.14
CA SER A 57 0.87 3.82 4.30
C SER A 57 2.22 3.31 4.81
N ASP A 58 3.11 4.27 5.02
CA ASP A 58 4.46 4.14 5.59
C ASP A 58 4.45 4.33 7.13
N ALA A 59 3.27 4.41 7.74
CA ALA A 59 3.13 4.81 9.14
C ALA A 59 3.81 3.85 10.11
N ILE A 60 3.86 2.56 9.79
CA ILE A 60 4.46 1.54 10.66
C ILE A 60 5.95 1.79 10.93
N GLU A 61 6.69 2.34 9.96
CA GLU A 61 8.11 2.68 10.14
C GLU A 61 8.29 3.74 11.24
N LYS A 62 7.38 4.71 11.30
CA LYS A 62 7.36 5.78 12.31
C LYS A 62 6.94 5.27 13.70
N GLU A 63 6.18 4.17 13.75
CA GLU A 63 5.81 3.52 15.02
C GLU A 63 6.94 2.62 15.54
N ILE A 64 7.68 1.97 14.65
CA ILE A 64 8.86 1.16 14.99
C ILE A 64 10.01 2.06 15.45
N GLU A 65 10.25 3.17 14.75
CA GLU A 65 11.35 4.10 15.05
C GLU A 65 10.83 5.54 15.16
N PRO A 66 10.06 5.87 16.22
CA PRO A 66 9.48 7.20 16.41
C PRO A 66 10.54 8.28 16.62
N ARG A 67 11.79 7.87 16.92
CA ARG A 67 12.97 8.72 16.91
C ARG A 67 14.16 7.95 16.34
N PRO A 68 15.04 8.59 15.56
CA PRO A 68 16.23 7.95 15.02
C PRO A 68 17.04 7.22 16.11
N GLY A 69 17.28 5.93 15.92
CA GLY A 69 17.99 5.03 16.83
C GLY A 69 17.18 4.47 18.01
N ALA A 70 15.93 4.90 18.20
CA ALA A 70 15.05 4.39 19.26
C ALA A 70 14.01 3.43 18.67
N ARG A 71 14.37 2.14 18.62
CA ARG A 71 13.53 1.10 18.02
C ARG A 71 12.65 0.38 19.04
N PHE A 72 11.39 0.18 18.66
CA PHE A 72 10.40 -0.62 19.37
C PHE A 72 10.17 -1.96 18.66
N PRO A 73 9.72 -3.01 19.38
CA PRO A 73 9.30 -4.26 18.75
C PRO A 73 8.14 -4.03 17.78
N ALA A 74 8.18 -4.60 16.58
CA ALA A 74 7.16 -4.32 15.57
C ALA A 74 5.76 -4.77 15.98
N ALA A 75 5.63 -5.91 16.67
CA ALA A 75 4.34 -6.35 17.19
C ALA A 75 3.67 -5.30 18.09
N MET A 76 4.44 -4.55 18.89
CA MET A 76 3.93 -3.44 19.69
C MET A 76 3.57 -2.24 18.80
N ALA A 77 4.40 -1.94 17.80
CA ALA A 77 4.15 -0.86 16.84
C ALA A 77 2.85 -1.09 16.04
N VAL A 78 2.58 -2.33 15.60
CA VAL A 78 1.33 -2.69 14.91
C VAL A 78 0.12 -2.45 15.79
N VAL A 79 0.15 -2.88 17.06
CA VAL A 79 -0.97 -2.68 17.99
C VAL A 79 -1.22 -1.20 18.28
N GLU A 80 -0.18 -0.38 18.42
CA GLU A 80 -0.35 1.06 18.64
C GLU A 80 -0.85 1.78 17.37
N LEU A 81 -0.39 1.35 16.19
CA LEU A 81 -0.87 1.86 14.92
C LEU A 81 -2.35 1.51 14.71
N ASP A 82 -2.74 0.26 14.95
CA ASP A 82 -4.11 -0.24 14.84
C ASP A 82 -5.12 0.62 15.62
N LYS A 83 -4.76 1.01 16.85
CA LYS A 83 -5.57 1.93 17.66
C LYS A 83 -5.73 3.29 16.99
N LYS A 84 -4.64 3.86 16.47
CA LYS A 84 -4.65 5.18 15.80
C LYS A 84 -5.49 5.15 14.54
N LEU A 85 -5.35 4.11 13.74
CA LEU A 85 -6.12 3.88 12.51
C LEU A 85 -7.61 3.72 12.81
N SER A 86 -7.96 2.87 13.78
CA SER A 86 -9.35 2.66 14.21
C SER A 86 -10.01 3.96 14.69
N MET A 87 -9.29 4.79 15.46
CA MET A 87 -9.78 6.09 15.93
C MET A 87 -9.93 7.12 14.80
N ALA A 88 -9.18 6.96 13.71
CA ALA A 88 -9.28 7.80 12.51
C ALA A 88 -10.37 7.33 11.54
N GLY A 89 -11.03 6.20 11.81
CA GLY A 89 -12.05 5.60 10.94
C GLY A 89 -11.48 4.77 9.79
N ILE A 90 -10.19 4.43 9.82
CA ILE A 90 -9.56 3.49 8.91
C ILE A 90 -9.85 2.08 9.43
N THR A 91 -10.47 1.25 8.60
CA THR A 91 -10.83 -0.14 8.95
C THR A 91 -10.01 -1.16 8.20
N THR A 92 -9.35 -0.75 7.12
CA THR A 92 -8.42 -1.59 6.35
C THR A 92 -7.21 -0.75 5.98
N MET A 93 -6.01 -1.27 6.21
CA MET A 93 -4.77 -0.61 5.84
C MET A 93 -3.83 -1.58 5.15
N TYR A 94 -3.19 -1.12 4.10
CA TYR A 94 -2.10 -1.77 3.41
C TYR A 94 -0.76 -1.15 3.85
N HIS A 95 0.02 -1.92 4.59
CA HIS A 95 1.38 -1.56 5.00
C HIS A 95 2.28 -1.58 3.77
N ALA A 96 2.73 -0.39 3.36
CA ALA A 96 3.53 -0.18 2.16
C ALA A 96 5.01 -0.47 2.42
N ILE A 97 5.44 -1.73 2.25
CA ILE A 97 6.77 -2.20 2.65
C ILE A 97 7.72 -2.28 1.46
N GLY A 98 8.79 -1.48 1.49
CA GLY A 98 9.79 -1.42 0.44
C GLY A 98 10.76 -2.60 0.44
N PHE A 99 10.76 -3.37 -0.65
CA PHE A 99 11.77 -4.38 -0.95
C PHE A 99 12.83 -3.79 -1.87
N ASN A 100 13.92 -3.32 -1.25
CA ASN A 100 15.03 -2.68 -1.94
C ASN A 100 16.35 -2.92 -1.20
N ASP A 101 17.15 -3.89 -1.67
CA ASP A 101 18.45 -4.21 -1.08
C ASP A 101 19.55 -3.20 -1.41
N GLU A 102 19.35 -2.34 -2.41
CA GLU A 102 20.37 -1.38 -2.85
C GLU A 102 20.30 -0.06 -2.06
N ALA A 103 19.16 0.21 -1.42
CA ALA A 103 18.85 1.45 -0.72
C ALA A 103 19.25 1.46 0.76
N LEU A 104 19.28 0.31 1.44
CA LEU A 104 19.33 0.28 2.90
C LEU A 104 20.57 -0.46 3.42
N HIS A 105 21.44 0.29 4.09
CA HIS A 105 22.39 -0.17 5.10
C HIS A 105 23.07 -1.54 4.83
N LYS A 106 23.82 -1.64 3.72
CA LYS A 106 24.69 -2.79 3.41
C LYS A 106 23.94 -4.08 3.02
N GLY A 107 22.86 -3.98 2.23
CA GLY A 107 22.20 -5.15 1.64
C GLY A 107 21.32 -5.94 2.61
N ARG A 108 20.70 -5.24 3.58
CA ARG A 108 19.77 -5.86 4.55
C ARG A 108 18.31 -5.47 4.33
N GLY A 109 18.00 -4.71 3.28
CA GLY A 109 16.67 -4.16 3.04
C GLY A 109 15.60 -5.23 2.85
N THR A 110 15.88 -6.26 2.06
CA THR A 110 14.98 -7.39 1.82
C THR A 110 14.72 -8.19 3.10
N GLU A 111 15.76 -8.48 3.89
CA GLU A 111 15.56 -9.27 5.12
C GLU A 111 14.76 -8.47 6.14
N GLN A 112 15.04 -7.17 6.30
CA GLN A 112 14.25 -6.29 7.17
C GLN A 112 12.80 -6.18 6.72
N ALA A 113 12.57 -6.05 5.41
CA ALA A 113 11.22 -6.01 4.84
C ALA A 113 10.48 -7.33 5.10
N LYS A 114 11.15 -8.47 4.92
CA LYS A 114 10.60 -9.80 5.21
C LYS A 114 10.27 -9.96 6.69
N GLU A 115 11.20 -9.62 7.59
CA GLU A 115 10.99 -9.66 9.04
C GLU A 115 9.74 -8.85 9.41
N LEU A 116 9.60 -7.64 8.86
CA LEU A 116 8.43 -6.78 9.12
C LEU A 116 7.11 -7.40 8.60
N VAL A 117 7.11 -7.99 7.39
CA VAL A 117 5.94 -8.70 6.85
C VAL A 117 5.53 -9.85 7.77
N GLU A 118 6.50 -10.66 8.23
CA GLU A 118 6.25 -11.78 9.13
C GLU A 118 5.71 -11.32 10.50
N GLU A 119 6.26 -10.23 11.05
CA GLU A 119 5.82 -9.65 12.32
C GLU A 119 4.40 -9.06 12.24
N ILE A 120 4.04 -8.38 11.14
CA ILE A 120 2.66 -7.88 10.93
C ILE A 120 1.69 -9.06 10.81
N HIS A 121 2.06 -10.10 10.06
CA HIS A 121 1.23 -11.29 9.92
C HIS A 121 1.03 -12.02 11.25
N GLU A 122 2.08 -12.13 12.07
CA GLU A 122 1.96 -12.67 13.43
C GLU A 122 1.07 -11.79 14.31
N ALA A 123 1.23 -10.47 14.26
CA ALA A 123 0.43 -9.52 15.03
C ALA A 123 -1.07 -9.60 14.68
N ASN A 124 -1.42 -9.89 13.42
CA ASN A 124 -2.80 -10.14 12.98
C ASN A 124 -3.46 -11.35 13.64
N SER A 125 -2.69 -12.26 14.25
CA SER A 125 -3.25 -13.35 15.06
C SER A 125 -3.88 -12.84 16.37
N ALA A 126 -3.56 -11.62 16.79
CA ALA A 126 -4.22 -10.95 17.91
C ALA A 126 -5.56 -10.34 17.47
N HIS A 127 -6.41 -9.98 18.44
CA HIS A 127 -7.66 -9.28 18.15
C HIS A 127 -7.38 -7.77 17.90
N LEU A 128 -7.17 -7.41 16.64
CA LEU A 128 -6.96 -6.04 16.14
C LEU A 128 -8.27 -5.42 15.62
N GLY A 129 -8.34 -4.09 15.58
CA GLY A 129 -9.51 -3.33 15.12
C GLY A 129 -9.54 -3.04 13.61
N VAL A 130 -8.40 -3.15 12.94
CA VAL A 130 -8.19 -2.87 11.52
C VAL A 130 -7.68 -4.14 10.82
N ASP A 131 -8.12 -4.35 9.58
CA ASP A 131 -7.50 -5.33 8.69
C ASP A 131 -6.13 -4.80 8.25
N ASN A 132 -5.04 -5.34 8.82
CA ASN A 132 -3.67 -4.94 8.51
C ASN A 132 -3.10 -5.82 7.40
N LEU A 133 -3.21 -5.35 6.17
CA LEU A 133 -2.80 -6.05 4.94
C LEU A 133 -1.41 -5.61 4.49
N ILE A 134 -0.76 -6.41 3.64
CA ILE A 134 0.61 -6.19 3.17
C ILE A 134 0.60 -5.72 1.72
N HIS A 135 1.19 -4.55 1.51
CA HIS A 135 1.49 -4.02 0.19
C HIS A 135 3.01 -4.03 -0.04
N VAL A 136 3.47 -5.02 -0.81
CA VAL A 136 4.87 -5.14 -1.23
C VAL A 136 5.19 -4.08 -2.27
N ARG A 137 6.24 -3.32 -2.02
CA ARG A 137 6.78 -2.32 -2.94
C ARG A 137 8.11 -2.78 -3.49
N PHE A 138 8.09 -3.37 -4.67
CA PHE A 138 9.25 -3.97 -5.31
C PHE A 138 10.01 -2.93 -6.16
N GLU A 139 11.26 -2.63 -5.79
CA GLU A 139 12.17 -1.88 -6.67
C GLU A 139 12.72 -2.80 -7.76
N ILE A 140 12.57 -2.41 -9.03
CA ILE A 140 12.94 -3.26 -10.17
C ILE A 140 14.43 -3.59 -10.24
N THR A 141 15.29 -2.85 -9.54
CA THR A 141 16.74 -3.13 -9.47
C THR A 141 17.11 -4.11 -8.36
N SER A 142 16.16 -4.46 -7.48
CA SER A 142 16.38 -5.32 -6.32
C SER A 142 16.18 -6.81 -6.64
N HIS A 143 17.01 -7.37 -7.53
CA HIS A 143 16.84 -8.75 -8.01
C HIS A 143 16.86 -9.79 -6.88
N THR A 144 17.61 -9.52 -5.81
CA THR A 144 17.71 -10.38 -4.62
C THR A 144 16.39 -10.47 -3.84
N SER A 145 15.50 -9.47 -3.96
CA SER A 145 14.20 -9.48 -3.29
C SER A 145 13.20 -10.46 -3.92
N ILE A 146 13.36 -10.82 -5.19
CA ILE A 146 12.37 -11.59 -5.95
C ILE A 146 12.05 -12.92 -5.25
N ALA A 147 13.09 -13.70 -4.90
CA ALA A 147 12.91 -15.00 -4.27
C ALA A 147 12.15 -14.89 -2.94
N THR A 148 12.44 -13.84 -2.17
CA THR A 148 11.76 -13.56 -0.90
C THR A 148 10.31 -13.15 -1.10
N ILE A 149 10.03 -12.25 -2.04
CA ILE A 149 8.66 -11.82 -2.36
C ILE A 149 7.82 -13.00 -2.83
N LYS A 150 8.35 -13.83 -3.74
CA LYS A 150 7.65 -15.03 -4.21
C LYS A 150 7.31 -15.99 -3.08
N LYS A 151 8.27 -16.24 -2.19
CA LYS A 151 8.06 -17.08 -1.00
C LYS A 151 6.99 -16.51 -0.07
N LEU A 152 7.03 -15.22 0.24
CA LEU A 152 6.01 -14.58 1.10
C LEU A 152 4.62 -14.64 0.46
N THR A 153 4.53 -14.51 -0.86
CA THR A 153 3.27 -14.64 -1.61
C THR A 153 2.73 -16.06 -1.56
N GLU A 154 3.59 -17.07 -1.78
CA GLU A 154 3.25 -18.50 -1.65
C GLU A 154 2.74 -18.86 -0.25
N GLU A 155 3.27 -18.19 0.78
CA GLU A 155 2.85 -18.34 2.18
C GLU A 155 1.58 -17.55 2.52
N GLY A 156 0.99 -16.81 1.58
CA GLY A 156 -0.24 -16.04 1.78
C GLY A 156 -0.06 -14.79 2.63
N LYS A 157 1.13 -14.18 2.62
CA LYS A 157 1.48 -13.00 3.43
C LYS A 157 1.55 -11.69 2.63
N VAL A 158 1.17 -11.72 1.36
CA VAL A 158 1.19 -10.56 0.47
C VAL A 158 -0.22 -10.37 -0.07
N ASP A 159 -0.75 -9.16 0.05
CA ASP A 159 -2.11 -8.81 -0.39
C ASP A 159 -2.11 -7.92 -1.64
N MET A 160 -1.00 -7.21 -1.89
CA MET A 160 -0.86 -6.29 -3.01
C MET A 160 0.63 -6.09 -3.37
N LEU A 161 0.93 -5.84 -4.65
CA LEU A 161 2.30 -5.60 -5.11
C LEU A 161 2.38 -4.39 -6.03
N SER A 162 3.22 -3.40 -5.69
CA SER A 162 3.61 -2.31 -6.58
C SER A 162 4.99 -2.55 -7.18
N VAL A 163 5.10 -2.34 -8.49
CA VAL A 163 6.38 -2.27 -9.20
C VAL A 163 6.85 -0.82 -9.22
N MET A 164 8.07 -0.58 -8.72
CA MET A 164 8.66 0.74 -8.57
C MET A 164 9.94 0.88 -9.37
N ASP A 165 10.11 2.02 -10.00
CA ASP A 165 11.36 2.39 -10.67
C ASP A 165 11.81 3.77 -10.19
N HIS A 166 12.77 3.78 -9.26
CA HIS A 166 13.39 5.01 -8.79
C HIS A 166 14.74 5.28 -9.46
N SER A 167 14.91 4.89 -10.72
CA SER A 167 16.04 5.31 -11.53
C SER A 167 15.89 6.79 -11.93
N PRO A 168 16.97 7.57 -12.02
CA PRO A 168 16.88 8.98 -12.42
C PRO A 168 16.35 9.16 -13.85
N GLY A 169 15.63 10.26 -14.07
CA GLY A 169 15.14 10.69 -15.38
C GLY A 169 13.69 10.31 -15.68
N GLN A 170 13.01 9.63 -14.76
CA GLN A 170 11.63 9.16 -14.93
C GLN A 170 10.85 9.20 -13.62
N GLY A 171 9.51 9.09 -13.72
CA GLY A 171 8.62 9.10 -12.56
C GLY A 171 8.82 10.37 -11.72
N GLN A 172 8.86 10.23 -10.40
CA GLN A 172 9.06 11.35 -9.48
C GLN A 172 10.46 12.00 -9.61
N PHE A 173 11.45 11.25 -10.11
CA PHE A 173 12.85 11.69 -10.22
C PHE A 173 13.22 12.14 -11.64
N ARG A 174 12.45 13.08 -12.21
CA ARG A 174 12.66 13.63 -13.57
C ARG A 174 14.05 14.21 -13.87
N SER A 175 14.86 14.46 -12.86
CA SER A 175 16.21 15.04 -13.00
C SER A 175 17.17 14.37 -12.03
N ILE A 176 18.43 14.23 -12.43
CA ILE A 176 19.49 13.70 -11.57
C ILE A 176 19.63 14.54 -10.30
N GLU A 177 19.47 15.87 -10.39
CA GLU A 177 19.61 16.78 -9.24
C GLU A 177 18.55 16.50 -8.16
N LYS A 178 17.29 16.30 -8.54
CA LYS A 178 16.23 15.89 -7.61
C LYS A 178 16.51 14.51 -7.00
N TRP A 179 17.00 13.59 -7.82
CA TRP A 179 17.40 12.26 -7.34
C TRP A 179 18.52 12.37 -6.29
N LYS A 180 19.57 13.16 -6.57
CA LYS A 180 20.69 13.43 -5.65
C LYS A 180 20.20 14.07 -4.36
N TYR A 181 19.35 15.10 -4.43
CA TYR A 181 18.84 15.81 -3.26
C TYR A 181 18.13 14.88 -2.27
N TYR A 182 17.35 13.93 -2.77
CA TYR A 182 16.58 13.00 -1.94
C TYR A 182 17.45 11.84 -1.42
N HIS A 183 18.22 11.21 -2.30
CA HIS A 183 18.93 9.97 -1.98
C HIS A 183 20.30 10.18 -1.32
N LEU A 184 20.98 11.32 -1.54
CA LEU A 184 22.26 11.58 -0.86
C LEU A 184 22.09 11.66 0.66
N LYS A 185 21.02 12.30 1.11
CA LYS A 185 20.69 12.38 2.54
C LYS A 185 20.22 11.04 3.10
N ALA A 186 19.41 10.30 2.34
CA ALA A 186 18.86 9.02 2.79
C ALA A 186 19.93 7.91 2.84
N TYR A 187 20.85 7.87 1.88
CA TYR A 187 21.84 6.81 1.72
C TYR A 187 23.24 7.16 2.22
N ASN A 188 23.47 8.41 2.64
CA ASN A 188 24.76 8.90 3.14
C ASN A 188 25.91 8.59 2.16
N LEU A 189 25.64 8.76 0.86
CA LEU A 189 26.59 8.53 -0.24
C LEU A 189 27.47 9.77 -0.47
N ASP A 190 28.72 9.56 -0.91
CA ASP A 190 29.58 10.65 -1.40
C ASP A 190 29.15 11.03 -2.83
N GLU A 191 29.19 12.33 -3.15
CA GLU A 191 28.91 12.81 -4.51
C GLU A 191 29.78 12.17 -5.58
N ASN A 192 31.01 11.78 -5.22
CA ASN A 192 31.96 11.12 -6.11
C ASN A 192 31.58 9.67 -6.47
N GLU A 193 30.68 9.04 -5.70
CA GLU A 193 30.24 7.65 -5.90
C GLU A 193 28.94 7.56 -6.71
N ILE A 194 28.25 8.69 -6.92
CA ILE A 194 26.92 8.71 -7.54
C ILE A 194 26.93 8.19 -8.98
N ASP A 195 27.90 8.61 -9.80
CA ASP A 195 27.91 8.22 -11.22
C ASP A 195 28.13 6.72 -11.38
N ALA A 196 28.96 6.12 -10.52
CA ALA A 196 29.17 4.67 -10.47
C ALA A 196 27.89 3.96 -9.99
N TYR A 197 27.24 4.45 -8.94
CA TYR A 197 25.98 3.93 -8.42
C TYR A 197 24.87 3.98 -9.47
N LEU A 198 24.70 5.10 -10.17
CA LEU A 198 23.65 5.26 -11.19
C LEU A 198 23.88 4.35 -12.40
N LYS A 199 25.15 4.16 -12.79
CA LYS A 199 25.51 3.25 -13.88
C LYS A 199 25.18 1.79 -13.51
N ASP A 200 25.52 1.39 -12.29
CA ASP A 200 25.21 0.06 -11.75
C ASP A 200 23.70 -0.15 -11.66
N LYS A 201 22.95 0.78 -11.06
CA LYS A 201 21.49 0.73 -10.97
C LYS A 201 20.82 0.57 -12.33
N LYS A 202 21.24 1.36 -13.32
CA LYS A 202 20.69 1.29 -14.69
C LYS A 202 21.00 -0.05 -15.38
N SER A 203 22.15 -0.66 -15.12
CA SER A 203 22.51 -1.97 -15.69
C SER A 203 21.70 -3.13 -15.12
N LYS A 204 21.05 -2.94 -13.97
CA LYS A 204 20.24 -3.97 -13.31
C LYS A 204 18.81 -3.98 -13.81
N VAL A 205 18.27 -2.85 -14.26
CA VAL A 205 16.92 -2.79 -14.83
C VAL A 205 16.73 -3.86 -15.92
N SER A 206 15.83 -4.80 -15.67
CA SER A 206 15.53 -5.92 -16.56
C SER A 206 14.02 -6.07 -16.75
N ALA A 207 13.57 -5.91 -18.00
CA ALA A 207 12.17 -6.10 -18.36
C ALA A 207 11.70 -7.54 -18.08
N GLU A 208 12.57 -8.54 -18.29
CA GLU A 208 12.28 -9.95 -18.03
C GLU A 208 11.97 -10.22 -16.56
N ILE A 209 12.67 -9.54 -15.65
CA ILE A 209 12.47 -9.66 -14.20
C ILE A 209 11.13 -9.04 -13.78
N VAL A 210 10.80 -7.88 -14.33
CA VAL A 210 9.51 -7.23 -14.07
C VAL A 210 8.38 -8.11 -14.60
N GLU A 211 8.51 -8.63 -15.83
CA GLU A 211 7.54 -9.56 -16.40
C GLU A 211 7.33 -10.81 -15.53
N ASP A 212 8.42 -11.41 -15.04
CA ASP A 212 8.38 -12.61 -14.21
C ASP A 212 7.63 -12.37 -12.89
N ILE A 213 7.96 -11.29 -12.15
CA ILE A 213 7.29 -11.02 -10.88
C ILE A 213 5.82 -10.61 -11.06
N VAL A 214 5.49 -9.86 -12.11
CA VAL A 214 4.11 -9.46 -12.42
C VAL A 214 3.27 -10.69 -12.76
N LYS A 215 3.73 -11.53 -13.69
CA LYS A 215 3.03 -12.78 -14.07
C LYS A 215 2.85 -13.70 -12.86
N PHE A 216 3.88 -13.81 -12.02
CA PHE A 216 3.82 -14.59 -10.79
C PHE A 216 2.75 -14.05 -9.84
N ALA A 217 2.78 -12.75 -9.50
CA ALA A 217 1.80 -12.13 -8.59
C ALA A 217 0.36 -12.30 -9.10
N LEU A 218 0.12 -12.04 -10.38
CA LEU A 218 -1.18 -12.24 -11.01
C LEU A 218 -1.65 -13.70 -10.97
N SER A 219 -0.73 -14.68 -11.04
CA SER A 219 -1.09 -16.10 -10.92
C SER A 219 -1.53 -16.53 -9.52
N TYR A 220 -1.27 -15.70 -8.51
CA TYR A 220 -1.73 -15.85 -7.12
C TYR A 220 -2.88 -14.88 -6.77
N ASP A 221 -3.54 -14.30 -7.78
CA ASP A 221 -4.60 -13.30 -7.62
C ASP A 221 -4.17 -12.05 -6.83
N ILE A 222 -2.85 -11.77 -6.77
CA ILE A 222 -2.34 -10.55 -6.14
C ILE A 222 -2.49 -9.39 -7.13
N PRO A 223 -3.22 -8.32 -6.77
CA PRO A 223 -3.31 -7.12 -7.58
C PRO A 223 -1.93 -6.48 -7.72
N VAL A 224 -1.58 -6.16 -8.96
CA VAL A 224 -0.32 -5.50 -9.29
C VAL A 224 -0.56 -4.05 -9.70
N LEU A 225 0.23 -3.16 -9.13
CA LEU A 225 0.16 -1.71 -9.26
C LEU A 225 1.43 -1.17 -9.90
N SER A 226 1.31 -0.05 -10.59
CA SER A 226 2.44 0.77 -11.02
C SER A 226 2.60 2.00 -10.14
N HIS A 227 3.85 2.38 -9.85
CA HIS A 227 4.18 3.55 -9.06
C HIS A 227 4.69 4.72 -9.93
N ASP A 228 4.34 5.96 -9.55
CA ASP A 228 4.77 7.21 -10.19
C ASP A 228 4.60 7.24 -11.73
N ASP A 229 3.38 7.05 -12.22
CA ASP A 229 3.11 7.08 -13.67
C ASP A 229 3.16 8.51 -14.21
N ASP A 230 3.94 8.70 -15.27
CA ASP A 230 4.28 10.03 -15.80
C ASP A 230 3.94 10.23 -17.28
N SER A 231 3.55 9.16 -17.98
CA SER A 231 3.39 9.14 -19.43
C SER A 231 2.39 8.07 -19.89
N LYS A 232 1.83 8.27 -21.07
CA LYS A 232 0.92 7.31 -21.70
C LYS A 232 1.67 6.05 -22.15
N GLU A 233 2.90 6.22 -22.60
CA GLU A 233 3.79 5.14 -23.02
C GLU A 233 4.06 4.17 -21.86
N LYS A 234 4.33 4.71 -20.66
CA LYS A 234 4.48 3.91 -19.44
C LYS A 234 3.18 3.16 -19.11
N LEU A 235 2.03 3.85 -19.11
CA LEU A 235 0.72 3.22 -18.88
C LEU A 235 0.40 2.08 -19.88
N ASN A 236 0.72 2.26 -21.17
CA ASN A 236 0.53 1.20 -22.17
C ASN A 236 1.41 -0.01 -21.87
N THR A 237 2.69 0.21 -21.60
CA THR A 237 3.65 -0.85 -21.27
C THR A 237 3.18 -1.66 -20.07
N LEU A 238 2.74 -0.99 -19.01
CA LEU A 238 2.27 -1.63 -17.78
C LEU A 238 0.97 -2.41 -18.01
N LYS A 239 0.04 -1.86 -18.81
CA LYS A 239 -1.19 -2.54 -19.17
C LYS A 239 -0.93 -3.82 -19.97
N ASP A 240 0.05 -3.81 -20.87
CA ASP A 240 0.46 -5.00 -21.63
C ASP A 240 1.04 -6.09 -20.72
N LEU A 241 1.56 -5.72 -19.55
CA LEU A 241 1.99 -6.64 -18.48
C LEU A 241 0.84 -7.16 -17.60
N GLY A 242 -0.37 -6.63 -17.78
CA GLY A 242 -1.55 -6.97 -16.96
C GLY A 242 -1.74 -6.08 -15.73
N ILE A 243 -0.97 -4.99 -15.59
CA ILE A 243 -1.12 -4.02 -14.50
C ILE A 243 -2.30 -3.10 -14.82
N THR A 244 -3.30 -3.07 -13.95
CA THR A 244 -4.55 -2.31 -14.16
C THR A 244 -4.80 -1.25 -13.09
N PHE A 245 -3.79 -0.90 -12.30
CA PHE A 245 -3.90 0.12 -11.27
C PHE A 245 -2.65 1.02 -11.24
N SER A 246 -2.85 2.31 -11.41
CA SER A 246 -1.84 3.37 -11.28
C SER A 246 -1.91 3.96 -9.88
N GLU A 247 -0.90 3.69 -9.08
CA GLU A 247 -0.89 4.07 -7.67
C GLU A 247 -0.80 5.58 -7.48
N PHE A 248 0.18 6.20 -8.16
CA PHE A 248 0.44 7.63 -8.09
C PHE A 248 0.63 8.22 -9.49
N PRO A 249 -0.46 8.57 -10.21
CA PRO A 249 -0.33 9.34 -11.43
C PRO A 249 0.22 10.74 -11.11
N LEU A 250 1.34 11.11 -11.72
CA LEU A 250 2.05 12.36 -11.40
C LEU A 250 1.40 13.63 -11.96
N SER A 251 0.28 13.49 -12.68
CA SER A 251 -0.51 14.62 -13.14
C SER A 251 -1.97 14.22 -13.35
N LEU A 252 -2.86 15.22 -13.29
CA LEU A 252 -4.27 15.03 -13.62
C LEU A 252 -4.48 14.53 -15.06
N GLU A 253 -3.58 14.89 -15.98
CA GLU A 253 -3.61 14.42 -17.36
C GLU A 253 -3.35 12.91 -17.43
N VAL A 254 -2.28 12.44 -16.78
CA VAL A 254 -1.96 11.00 -16.70
C VAL A 254 -3.07 10.23 -15.98
N ALA A 255 -3.64 10.77 -14.90
CA ALA A 255 -4.77 10.14 -14.20
C ALA A 255 -6.00 9.97 -15.11
N LYS A 256 -6.30 10.98 -15.96
CA LYS A 256 -7.39 10.89 -16.95
C LYS A 256 -7.08 9.85 -18.02
N MET A 257 -5.85 9.81 -18.52
CA MET A 257 -5.43 8.80 -19.50
C MET A 257 -5.54 7.38 -18.93
N ALA A 258 -5.09 7.15 -17.69
CA ALA A 258 -5.24 5.88 -17.00
C ALA A 258 -6.72 5.45 -16.96
N LYS A 259 -7.62 6.35 -16.54
CA LYS A 259 -9.05 6.08 -16.50
C LYS A 259 -9.66 5.77 -17.88
N GLU A 260 -9.28 6.51 -18.92
CA GLU A 260 -9.68 6.23 -20.31
C GLU A 260 -9.21 4.84 -20.78
N MET A 261 -8.08 4.39 -20.27
CA MET A 261 -7.50 3.07 -20.53
C MET A 261 -8.07 1.97 -19.62
N SER A 262 -9.06 2.27 -18.76
CA SER A 262 -9.60 1.35 -17.75
C SER A 262 -8.56 0.88 -16.73
N ILE A 263 -7.58 1.74 -16.43
CA ILE A 263 -6.63 1.60 -15.34
C ILE A 263 -7.18 2.40 -14.16
N ALA A 264 -7.36 1.75 -13.01
CA ALA A 264 -7.78 2.39 -11.77
C ALA A 264 -6.68 3.35 -11.28
N THR A 265 -7.04 4.36 -10.50
CA THR A 265 -6.09 5.30 -9.91
C THR A 265 -6.33 5.44 -8.42
N GLY A 266 -5.24 5.61 -7.66
CA GLY A 266 -5.29 6.10 -6.28
C GLY A 266 -5.85 7.51 -6.14
#